data_AF-A0AAN7EDM5-F1
#
_entry.id   AF-A0AAN7EDM5-F1
#
_cell.length_a   1.000
_cell.length_b   1.000
_cell.length_c   1.000
_cell.angle_alpha   90.00
_cell.angle_beta   90.00
_cell.angle_gamma   90.00
#
_symmetry.space_group_name_H-M   'P 1'
#
loop_
_entity.id
_entity.type
_entity.pdbx_description
1 polymer ?
#
loop_
_entity_poly.entity_id
_entity_poly.type
_entity_poly.pdbx_seq_one_letter_code
_entity_poly.pdbx_strand_id
1 'polypeptide(L)'
;DDALGFFEAFHVLLAFLVAFLTAFIGFHFQGLRISPLESHFATILILIITTIVYSIARLEIKLPQNAQYLPIFKLVCLVSGIVALELLVAIIICPFWLLMVNICPILIVGVLHHSYQQIYQFLYCAANLVLNAVPSLFQNIYQFVYQIYDWLRQIFKSISVAASQVFSSKEQEDNGIEMAEIV
;
A
#
# COMPACT_ATOMS: atom_id res chain seq x y z
N ASP A 1 -29.87 3.25 -19.19
CA ASP A 1 -29.16 3.08 -20.46
C ASP A 1 -27.64 2.97 -20.35
N ASP A 2 -26.98 3.69 -19.44
CA ASP A 2 -25.50 3.63 -19.30
C ASP A 2 -24.92 2.23 -19.01
N ALA A 3 -25.62 1.42 -18.20
CA ALA A 3 -25.19 0.06 -17.84
C ALA A 3 -25.25 -0.93 -19.01
N LEU A 4 -26.06 -0.65 -20.03
CA LEU A 4 -26.17 -1.49 -21.23
C LEU A 4 -25.05 -1.14 -22.21
N GLY A 5 -24.78 0.16 -22.39
CA GLY A 5 -23.63 0.65 -23.17
C GLY A 5 -22.28 0.20 -22.63
N PHE A 6 -22.08 0.22 -21.31
CA PHE A 6 -20.88 -0.33 -20.68
C PHE A 6 -20.67 -1.82 -21.00
N PHE A 7 -21.74 -2.61 -20.93
CA PHE A 7 -21.68 -4.06 -21.17
C PHE A 7 -21.36 -4.38 -22.63
N GLU A 8 -21.90 -3.59 -23.56
CA GLU A 8 -21.62 -3.73 -24.99
C GLU A 8 -20.19 -3.30 -25.34
N ALA A 9 -19.69 -2.20 -24.77
CA ALA A 9 -18.29 -1.78 -24.90
C ALA A 9 -17.32 -2.81 -24.31
N PHE A 10 -17.63 -3.37 -23.13
CA PHE A 10 -16.86 -4.43 -22.51
C PHE A 10 -16.81 -5.68 -23.39
N HIS A 11 -17.93 -6.09 -23.99
CA HIS A 11 -17.97 -7.21 -24.92
C HIS A 11 -17.10 -6.98 -26.16
N VAL A 12 -17.17 -5.79 -26.77
CA VAL A 12 -16.35 -5.43 -27.93
C VAL A 12 -14.87 -5.49 -27.59
N LEU A 13 -14.48 -4.92 -26.45
CA LEU A 13 -13.10 -4.95 -25.95
C LEU A 13 -12.64 -6.39 -25.70
N LEU A 14 -13.47 -7.19 -25.02
CA LEU A 14 -13.17 -8.58 -24.71
C LEU A 14 -13.02 -9.42 -25.98
N ALA A 15 -13.93 -9.28 -26.94
CA ALA A 15 -13.86 -9.98 -28.22
C ALA A 15 -12.61 -9.61 -29.01
N PHE A 16 -12.24 -8.32 -29.02
CA PHE A 16 -10.99 -7.85 -29.62
C PHE A 16 -9.76 -8.47 -28.93
N LEU A 17 -9.71 -8.44 -27.59
CA LEU A 17 -8.58 -9.01 -26.84
C LEU A 17 -8.47 -10.52 -27.07
N VAL A 18 -9.59 -11.24 -27.04
CA VAL A 18 -9.64 -12.69 -27.30
C VAL A 18 -9.12 -13.00 -28.70
N ALA A 19 -9.57 -12.27 -29.73
CA ALA A 19 -9.12 -12.46 -31.10
C ALA A 19 -7.62 -12.18 -31.25
N PHE A 20 -7.15 -11.08 -30.66
CA PHE A 20 -5.73 -10.70 -30.68
C PHE A 20 -4.85 -11.76 -29.99
N LEU A 21 -5.21 -12.19 -28.78
CA LEU A 21 -4.45 -13.20 -28.03
C LEU A 21 -4.49 -14.57 -28.72
N THR A 22 -5.63 -14.95 -29.31
CA THR A 22 -5.75 -16.21 -30.07
C THR A 22 -4.87 -16.18 -31.32
N ALA A 23 -4.87 -15.07 -32.06
CA ALA A 23 -4.00 -14.90 -33.23
C ALA A 23 -2.52 -14.93 -32.82
N PHE A 24 -2.18 -14.31 -31.69
CA PHE A 24 -0.83 -14.31 -31.13
C PHE A 24 -0.36 -15.71 -30.71
N ILE A 25 -1.23 -16.48 -30.04
CA ILE A 25 -0.98 -17.90 -29.71
C ILE A 25 -0.76 -18.70 -31.00
N GLY A 26 -1.63 -18.54 -31.99
CA GLY A 26 -1.50 -19.20 -33.29
C GLY A 26 -0.15 -18.92 -33.95
N PHE A 27 0.26 -17.65 -33.99
CA PHE A 27 1.56 -17.24 -34.54
C PHE A 27 2.74 -17.81 -33.74
N HIS A 28 2.68 -17.77 -32.40
CA HIS A 28 3.73 -18.27 -31.52
C HIS A 28 3.95 -19.79 -31.70
N PHE A 29 2.89 -20.58 -31.65
CA PHE A 29 2.98 -22.04 -31.78
C PHE A 29 3.31 -22.48 -33.22
N GLN A 30 2.87 -21.72 -34.23
CA GLN A 30 3.29 -21.92 -35.61
C GLN A 30 4.82 -21.73 -35.77
N GLY A 31 5.40 -20.73 -35.11
CA GLY A 31 6.85 -20.51 -35.08
C GLY A 31 7.61 -21.64 -34.39
N LEU A 32 7.04 -22.23 -33.33
CA LEU A 32 7.64 -23.31 -32.57
C LEU A 32 7.44 -24.71 -33.18
N ARG A 33 6.58 -24.86 -34.20
CA ARG A 33 6.18 -26.16 -34.79
C ARG A 33 5.64 -27.17 -33.77
N ILE A 34 5.09 -26.68 -32.66
CA ILE A 34 4.48 -27.50 -31.61
C ILE A 34 2.97 -27.26 -31.65
N SER A 35 2.17 -28.30 -31.47
CA SER A 35 0.73 -28.15 -31.36
C SER A 35 0.38 -27.52 -30.00
N PRO A 36 -0.32 -26.37 -29.96
CA PRO A 36 -0.79 -25.79 -28.69
C PRO A 36 -1.72 -26.76 -27.96
N LEU A 37 -2.45 -27.59 -28.71
CA LEU A 37 -3.32 -28.64 -28.19
C LEU A 37 -2.53 -29.70 -27.41
N GLU A 38 -1.33 -30.08 -27.86
CA GLU A 38 -0.49 -31.06 -27.14
C GLU A 38 0.15 -30.45 -25.89
N SER A 39 0.53 -29.18 -25.93
CA SER A 39 1.21 -28.50 -24.81
C SER A 39 0.25 -28.04 -23.71
N HIS A 40 -0.97 -27.62 -24.06
CA HIS A 40 -1.91 -26.97 -23.14
C HIS A 40 -3.34 -27.53 -23.24
N PHE A 41 -3.49 -28.82 -23.54
CA PHE A 41 -4.78 -29.50 -23.75
C PHE A 41 -5.86 -29.13 -22.72
N ALA A 42 -5.55 -29.29 -21.42
CA ALA A 42 -6.50 -29.03 -20.35
C ALA A 42 -6.95 -27.56 -20.30
N THR A 43 -6.01 -26.63 -20.49
CA THR A 43 -6.28 -25.19 -20.49
C THR A 43 -7.13 -24.79 -21.69
N ILE A 44 -6.85 -25.34 -22.87
CA ILE A 44 -7.64 -25.10 -24.09
C ILE A 44 -9.06 -25.67 -23.94
N LEU A 45 -9.21 -26.84 -23.32
CA LEU A 45 -10.51 -27.45 -23.09
C LEU A 45 -11.37 -26.62 -22.12
N ILE A 46 -10.78 -26.10 -21.05
CA ILE A 46 -11.45 -25.17 -20.11
C ILE A 46 -11.80 -23.85 -20.82
N LEU A 47 -10.93 -23.34 -21.69
CA LEU A 47 -11.18 -22.14 -22.48
C LEU A 47 -12.41 -22.33 -23.41
N ILE A 48 -12.52 -23.48 -24.07
CA ILE A 48 -13.67 -23.81 -24.93
C ILE A 48 -14.96 -23.84 -24.10
N ILE A 49 -14.96 -24.55 -22.97
CA ILE A 49 -16.15 -24.64 -22.09
C ILE A 49 -16.56 -23.24 -21.60
N THR A 50 -15.59 -22.44 -21.14
CA THR A 50 -15.83 -21.07 -20.67
C THR A 50 -16.42 -20.19 -21.78
N THR A 51 -15.93 -20.34 -23.01
CA THR A 51 -16.42 -19.58 -24.17
C THR A 51 -17.85 -19.98 -24.56
N ILE A 52 -18.21 -21.26 -24.43
CA ILE A 52 -19.58 -21.74 -24.64
C ILE A 52 -20.51 -21.14 -23.59
N VAL A 53 -20.14 -21.20 -22.30
CA VAL A 53 -20.92 -20.61 -21.19
C VAL A 53 -21.10 -19.11 -21.40
N TYR A 54 -20.04 -18.40 -21.79
CA TYR A 54 -20.07 -16.98 -22.13
C TYR A 54 -21.07 -16.66 -23.24
N SER A 55 -21.02 -17.45 -24.33
CA SER A 55 -21.87 -17.26 -25.51
C SER A 55 -23.34 -17.49 -25.21
N ILE A 56 -23.66 -18.54 -24.43
CA ILE A 56 -25.02 -18.84 -23.98
C ILE A 56 -25.53 -17.70 -23.09
N ALA A 57 -24.77 -17.29 -22.07
CA ALA A 57 -25.16 -16.18 -21.20
C ALA A 57 -25.41 -14.88 -21.98
N ARG A 58 -24.62 -14.62 -23.01
CA ARG A 58 -24.79 -13.44 -23.87
C ARG A 58 -26.05 -13.52 -24.74
N LEU A 59 -26.37 -14.69 -25.29
CA LEU A 59 -27.60 -14.90 -26.06
C LEU A 59 -28.82 -14.67 -25.18
N GLU A 60 -28.81 -15.19 -23.95
CA GLU A 60 -29.88 -14.98 -22.97
C GLU A 60 -30.07 -13.51 -22.57
N ILE A 61 -28.99 -12.71 -22.50
CA ILE A 61 -29.08 -11.25 -22.24
C ILE A 61 -29.72 -10.49 -23.40
N LYS A 62 -29.56 -10.97 -24.65
CA LYS A 62 -30.16 -10.33 -25.83
C LYS A 62 -31.63 -10.70 -26.02
N LEU A 63 -32.10 -11.78 -25.40
CA LEU A 63 -33.52 -12.15 -25.43
C LEU A 63 -34.33 -11.32 -24.43
N PRO A 64 -35.60 -11.00 -24.75
CA PRO A 64 -36.50 -10.32 -23.82
C PRO A 64 -36.86 -11.29 -22.66
N GLN A 65 -36.05 -11.27 -21.60
CA GLN A 65 -36.21 -12.08 -20.40
C GLN A 65 -36.82 -11.29 -19.23
N ASN A 66 -37.30 -12.04 -18.23
CA ASN A 66 -37.68 -11.52 -16.92
C ASN A 66 -36.54 -10.69 -16.31
N ALA A 67 -36.82 -9.43 -15.96
CA ALA A 67 -35.87 -8.46 -15.43
C ALA A 67 -35.10 -8.95 -14.18
N GLN A 68 -35.65 -9.92 -13.46
CA GLN A 68 -35.07 -10.52 -12.27
C GLN A 68 -33.82 -11.37 -12.52
N TYR A 69 -33.70 -12.02 -13.69
CA TYR A 69 -32.57 -12.92 -14.02
C TYR A 69 -31.48 -12.24 -14.87
N LEU A 70 -31.79 -11.11 -15.50
CA LEU A 70 -30.87 -10.28 -16.24
C LEU A 70 -29.53 -9.97 -15.50
N PRO A 71 -29.51 -9.61 -14.20
CA PRO A 71 -28.24 -9.35 -13.51
C PRO A 71 -27.39 -10.61 -13.32
N ILE A 72 -28.02 -11.78 -13.16
CA ILE A 72 -27.32 -13.06 -12.99
C ILE A 72 -26.59 -13.43 -14.29
N PHE A 73 -27.27 -13.33 -15.43
CA PHE A 73 -26.63 -13.60 -16.72
C PHE A 73 -25.51 -12.60 -17.04
N LYS A 74 -25.67 -11.33 -16.69
CA LYS A 74 -24.59 -10.33 -16.81
C LYS A 74 -23.36 -10.69 -15.98
N LEU A 75 -23.56 -11.14 -14.74
CA LEU A 75 -22.47 -11.59 -13.87
C LEU A 75 -21.78 -12.83 -14.44
N VAL A 76 -22.54 -13.83 -14.87
CA VAL A 76 -21.99 -15.05 -15.50
C VAL A 76 -21.19 -14.71 -16.75
N CYS A 77 -21.69 -13.81 -17.59
CA CYS A 77 -21.00 -13.35 -18.79
C CYS A 77 -19.71 -12.57 -18.45
N LEU A 78 -19.72 -11.71 -17.43
CA LEU A 78 -18.52 -11.00 -16.96
C LEU A 78 -17.46 -11.98 -16.43
N VAL A 79 -17.85 -12.87 -15.52
CA VAL A 79 -16.92 -13.83 -14.89
C VAL A 79 -16.34 -14.78 -15.92
N SER A 80 -17.17 -15.35 -16.80
CA SER A 80 -16.67 -16.24 -17.87
C SER A 80 -15.77 -15.50 -18.86
N GLY A 81 -16.06 -14.24 -19.19
CA GLY A 81 -15.19 -13.42 -20.03
C GLY A 81 -13.80 -13.18 -19.41
N ILE A 82 -13.76 -12.82 -18.12
CA ILE A 82 -12.51 -12.62 -17.38
C ILE A 82 -11.70 -13.92 -17.30
N VAL A 83 -12.36 -15.03 -16.97
CA VAL A 83 -11.70 -16.36 -16.89
C VAL A 83 -11.15 -16.78 -18.25
N ALA A 84 -11.88 -16.56 -19.35
CA ALA A 84 -11.38 -16.85 -20.70
C ALA A 84 -10.13 -16.01 -21.04
N LEU A 85 -10.11 -14.75 -20.62
CA LEU A 85 -8.96 -13.87 -20.80
C LEU A 85 -7.74 -14.35 -20.01
N GLU A 86 -7.96 -14.69 -18.74
CA GLU A 86 -6.92 -15.20 -17.85
C GLU A 86 -6.31 -16.50 -18.39
N LEU A 87 -7.13 -17.41 -18.91
CA LEU A 87 -6.68 -18.66 -19.54
C LEU A 87 -5.86 -18.42 -20.80
N LEU A 88 -6.26 -17.48 -21.66
CA LEU A 88 -5.48 -17.08 -22.85
C LEU A 88 -4.12 -16.48 -22.46
N VAL A 89 -4.12 -15.61 -21.45
CA VAL A 89 -2.90 -15.03 -20.91
C VAL A 89 -2.03 -16.11 -20.27
N ALA A 90 -2.59 -17.10 -19.58
CA ALA A 90 -1.84 -18.22 -19.00
C ALA A 90 -1.16 -19.07 -20.07
N ILE A 91 -1.82 -19.34 -21.21
CA ILE A 91 -1.22 -20.04 -22.36
C ILE A 91 -0.04 -19.25 -22.94
N ILE A 92 -0.07 -17.92 -22.88
CA ILE A 92 1.04 -17.05 -23.33
C ILE A 92 2.12 -16.93 -22.26
N ILE A 93 1.77 -16.81 -20.98
CA ILE A 93 2.75 -16.65 -19.91
C ILE A 93 3.53 -17.94 -19.67
N CYS A 94 2.93 -19.13 -19.85
CA CYS A 94 3.64 -20.40 -19.69
C CYS A 94 4.94 -20.49 -20.53
N PRO A 95 4.94 -20.17 -21.84
CA PRO A 95 6.17 -20.10 -22.64
C PRO A 95 7.04 -18.87 -22.33
N PHE A 96 6.45 -17.75 -21.88
CA PHE A 96 7.17 -16.50 -21.59
C PHE A 96 7.66 -16.38 -20.13
N TRP A 97 7.35 -17.35 -19.25
CA TRP A 97 7.79 -17.37 -17.85
C TRP A 97 9.30 -17.29 -17.76
N LEU A 98 10.00 -18.06 -18.60
CA LEU A 98 11.45 -18.01 -18.70
C LEU A 98 11.95 -16.65 -19.21
N LEU A 99 11.24 -16.01 -20.13
CA LEU A 99 11.58 -14.68 -20.64
C LEU A 99 11.40 -13.59 -19.57
N MET A 100 10.31 -13.63 -18.82
CA MET A 100 10.06 -12.73 -17.68
C MET A 100 11.07 -12.95 -16.55
N VAL A 101 11.35 -14.20 -16.17
CA VAL A 101 12.34 -14.53 -15.13
C VAL A 101 13.77 -14.17 -15.55
N ASN A 102 14.10 -14.16 -16.85
CA ASN A 102 15.43 -13.77 -17.34
C ASN A 102 15.57 -12.27 -17.64
N ILE A 103 14.55 -11.60 -18.19
CA ILE A 103 14.61 -10.15 -18.48
C ILE A 103 14.46 -9.30 -17.23
N CYS A 104 13.64 -9.73 -16.26
CA CYS A 104 13.41 -8.97 -15.03
C CYS A 104 14.70 -8.72 -14.21
N PRO A 105 15.58 -9.69 -13.95
CA PRO A 105 16.86 -9.41 -13.28
C PRO A 105 17.81 -8.56 -14.15
N ILE A 106 17.79 -8.68 -15.48
CA ILE A 106 18.64 -7.86 -16.36
C ILE A 106 18.21 -6.38 -16.31
N LEU A 107 16.90 -6.11 -16.34
CA LEU A 107 16.36 -4.75 -16.20
C LEU A 107 16.55 -4.22 -14.79
N ILE A 108 16.31 -5.03 -13.75
CA ILE A 108 16.53 -4.63 -12.36
C ILE A 108 18.01 -4.31 -12.13
N VAL A 109 18.93 -5.17 -12.56
CA VAL A 109 20.38 -4.95 -12.42
C VAL A 109 20.85 -3.77 -13.27
N GLY A 110 20.37 -3.64 -14.52
CA GLY A 110 20.74 -2.52 -15.40
C GLY A 110 20.25 -1.16 -14.88
N VAL A 111 19.01 -1.10 -14.39
CA VAL A 111 18.42 0.11 -13.80
C VAL A 111 19.03 0.40 -12.43
N LEU A 112 19.28 -0.61 -11.59
CA LEU A 112 20.00 -0.42 -10.32
C LEU A 112 21.41 0.09 -10.55
N HIS A 113 22.14 -0.45 -11.54
CA HIS A 113 23.52 -0.04 -11.83
C HIS A 113 23.60 1.43 -12.24
N HIS A 114 22.65 1.91 -13.04
CA HIS A 114 22.59 3.32 -13.44
C HIS A 114 22.16 4.24 -12.28
N SER A 115 21.26 3.77 -11.42
CA SER A 115 20.68 4.56 -10.32
C SER A 115 21.48 4.47 -9.01
N TYR A 116 22.47 3.58 -8.94
CA TYR A 116 23.25 3.30 -7.73
C TYR A 116 23.95 4.54 -7.18
N GLN A 117 24.53 5.37 -8.05
CA GLN A 117 25.22 6.60 -7.64
C GLN A 117 24.27 7.64 -7.02
N GLN A 118 23.05 7.76 -7.55
CA GLN A 118 22.05 8.70 -7.05
C GLN A 118 21.48 8.26 -5.71
N ILE A 119 21.23 6.96 -5.53
CA ILE A 119 20.76 6.40 -4.25
C ILE A 119 21.83 6.58 -3.18
N TYR A 120 23.11 6.36 -3.51
CA TYR A 120 24.22 6.52 -2.56
C TYR A 120 24.38 7.99 -2.13
N GLN A 121 24.30 8.94 -3.07
CA GLN A 121 24.32 10.38 -2.74
C GLN A 121 23.13 10.79 -1.89
N PHE A 122 21.93 10.27 -2.18
CA PHE A 122 20.73 10.58 -1.39
C PHE A 122 20.82 10.03 0.04
N LEU A 123 21.28 8.78 0.20
CA LEU A 123 21.46 8.16 1.52
C LEU A 123 22.52 8.91 2.34
N TYR A 124 23.61 9.34 1.68
CA TYR A 124 24.67 10.12 2.31
C TYR A 124 24.17 11.50 2.77
N CYS A 125 23.40 12.21 1.93
CA CYS A 125 22.77 13.48 2.30
C CYS A 125 21.77 13.32 3.44
N ALA A 126 20.93 12.29 3.41
CA ALA A 126 19.94 12.02 4.46
C ALA A 126 20.63 11.70 5.80
N ALA A 127 21.66 10.84 5.79
CA ALA A 127 22.42 10.50 6.97
C ALA A 127 23.13 11.73 7.56
N ASN A 128 23.72 12.58 6.71
CA ASN A 128 24.39 13.80 7.16
C ASN A 128 23.39 14.84 7.71
N LEU A 129 22.19 14.93 7.15
CA LEU A 129 21.12 15.79 7.67
C LEU A 129 20.67 15.34 9.06
N VAL A 130 20.45 14.03 9.26
CA VAL A 130 20.08 13.48 10.57
C VAL A 130 21.21 13.66 11.58
N LEU A 131 22.46 13.37 11.21
CA LEU A 131 23.61 13.53 12.10
C LEU A 131 23.85 14.99 12.52
N ASN A 132 23.53 15.96 11.65
CA ASN A 132 23.65 17.39 12.00
C ASN A 132 22.44 17.92 12.77
N ALA A 133 21.24 17.40 12.52
CA ALA A 133 20.03 17.83 13.22
C ALA A 133 19.97 17.31 14.67
N VAL A 134 20.41 16.08 14.91
CA VAL A 134 20.34 15.43 16.24
C VAL A 134 21.06 16.23 17.33
N PRO A 135 22.33 16.67 17.18
CA PRO A 135 23.02 17.47 18.19
C PRO A 135 22.29 18.79 18.52
N SER A 136 21.73 19.46 17.50
CA SER A 136 20.99 20.71 17.69
C SER A 136 19.69 20.52 18.50
N LEU A 137 18.98 19.42 18.26
CA LEU A 137 17.78 19.06 19.01
C LEU A 137 18.12 18.67 20.45
N PHE A 138 19.19 17.88 20.65
CA PHE A 138 19.67 17.52 21.98
C PHE A 138 20.09 18.74 22.78
N GLN A 139 20.79 19.71 22.16
CA GLN A 139 21.20 20.94 22.83
C GLN A 139 20.00 21.80 23.26
N ASN A 140 18.98 21.91 22.41
CA ASN A 140 17.75 22.64 22.74
C ASN A 140 16.97 21.97 23.88
N ILE A 141 16.87 20.64 23.87
CA ILE A 141 16.21 19.90 24.96
C ILE A 141 17.00 20.07 26.27
N TYR A 142 18.33 20.01 26.22
CA TYR A 142 19.16 20.19 27.42
C TYR A 142 19.01 21.59 28.03
N GLN A 143 19.00 22.64 27.20
CA GLN A 143 18.75 24.02 27.64
C GLN A 143 17.37 24.16 28.28
N PHE A 144 16.34 23.55 27.68
CA PHE A 144 14.98 23.60 28.22
C PHE A 144 14.85 22.90 29.57
N VAL A 145 15.46 21.71 29.72
CA VAL A 145 15.49 20.98 30.99
C VAL A 145 16.24 21.77 32.07
N TYR A 146 17.36 22.43 31.71
CA TYR A 146 18.12 23.25 32.64
C TYR A 146 17.32 24.47 33.12
N GLN A 147 16.57 25.13 32.23
CA GLN A 147 15.70 26.24 32.58
C GLN A 147 14.58 25.82 33.55
N ILE A 148 13.95 24.67 33.31
CA ILE A 148 12.93 24.13 34.22
C ILE A 148 13.54 23.82 35.60
N TYR A 149 14.72 23.23 35.63
CA TYR A 149 15.40 22.90 36.87
C TYR A 149 15.72 24.15 37.70
N ASP A 150 16.27 25.20 37.08
CA ASP A 150 16.58 26.43 37.79
C ASP A 150 15.31 27.14 38.29
N TRP A 151 14.24 27.15 37.48
CA TRP A 151 12.93 27.66 37.90
C TRP A 151 12.37 26.93 39.13
N LEU A 152 12.39 25.59 39.13
CA LEU A 152 11.97 24.79 40.28
C LEU A 152 12.83 25.08 41.52
N ARG A 153 14.14 25.20 41.35
CA ARG A 153 15.06 25.52 42.45
C ARG A 153 14.75 26.89 43.07
N GLN A 154 14.44 27.89 42.24
CA GLN A 154 14.05 29.23 42.71
C GLN A 154 12.73 29.19 43.50
N ILE A 155 11.75 28.41 43.05
CA ILE A 155 10.49 28.22 43.79
C ILE A 155 10.74 27.58 45.15
N PHE A 156 11.48 26.47 45.19
CA PHE A 156 11.80 25.80 46.45
C PHE A 156 12.51 26.73 47.43
N LYS A 157 13.49 27.51 46.96
CA LYS A 157 14.20 28.48 47.80
C LYS A 157 13.26 29.57 48.33
N SER A 158 12.36 30.06 47.50
CA SER A 158 11.38 31.09 47.91
C SER A 158 10.42 30.56 48.97
N ILE A 159 9.92 29.33 48.80
CA ILE A 159 9.06 28.66 49.77
C ILE A 159 9.81 28.38 51.08
N SER A 160 11.05 27.91 51.04
CA SER A 160 11.82 27.65 52.26
C SER A 160 12.07 28.93 53.06
N VAL A 161 12.34 30.04 52.38
CA VAL A 161 12.53 31.35 53.04
C VAL A 161 11.23 31.82 53.66
N ALA A 162 10.11 31.76 52.93
CA ALA A 162 8.80 32.11 53.47
C ALA A 162 8.42 31.24 54.68
N ALA A 163 8.66 29.92 54.62
CA ALA A 163 8.41 29.01 55.73
C ALA A 163 9.26 29.37 56.96
N SER A 164 10.57 29.63 56.78
CA SER A 164 11.44 30.03 57.90
C SER A 164 11.01 31.34 58.56
N GLN A 165 10.53 32.32 57.79
CA GLN A 165 10.00 33.58 58.31
C GLN A 165 8.72 33.36 59.11
N VAL A 166 7.80 32.53 58.61
CA VAL A 166 6.57 32.17 59.33
C VAL A 166 6.88 31.43 60.63
N PHE A 167 7.77 30.44 60.61
CA PHE A 167 8.17 29.72 61.82
C PHE A 167 8.84 30.63 62.86
N SER A 168 9.78 31.49 62.44
CA SER A 168 10.41 32.45 63.34
C SER A 168 9.42 33.46 63.92
N SER A 169 8.44 33.94 63.13
CA SER A 169 7.39 34.84 63.64
C SER A 169 6.49 34.15 64.67
N LYS A 170 6.19 32.86 64.46
CA LYS A 170 5.32 32.08 65.34
C LYS A 170 6.01 31.73 66.67
N GLU A 171 7.31 31.42 66.64
CA GLU A 171 8.11 31.19 67.85
C GLU A 171 8.26 32.47 68.70
N GLN A 172 8.33 33.63 68.05
CA GLN A 172 8.39 34.92 68.74
C GLN A 172 7.03 35.33 69.35
N GLU A 173 5.91 34.92 68.73
CA GLU A 173 4.55 35.09 69.27
C GLU A 173 4.28 34.15 70.46
N ASP A 174 4.68 32.88 70.36
CA ASP A 174 4.51 31.87 71.42
C ASP A 174 5.31 32.22 72.69
N ASN A 175 6.58 32.60 72.52
CA ASN A 175 7.43 33.09 73.61
C ASN A 175 6.93 34.42 74.22
N GLY A 176 6.20 35.23 73.44
CA GLY A 176 5.58 36.47 73.91
C GLY A 176 4.33 36.23 74.75
N ILE A 177 3.55 35.20 74.44
CA ILE A 177 2.35 34.79 75.17
C ILE A 177 2.73 34.11 76.49
N GLU A 178 3.74 33.23 76.50
CA GLU A 178 4.20 32.54 77.73
C GLU A 178 4.76 33.53 78.77
N MET A 179 5.45 34.59 78.33
CA MET A 179 5.95 35.65 79.22
C MET A 179 4.85 36.57 79.78
N ALA A 180 3.67 36.63 79.14
CA ALA A 180 2.54 37.41 79.62
C ALA A 180 1.67 36.65 80.65
N GLU A 181 1.81 35.32 80.74
CA GLU A 181 1.08 34.47 81.70
C GLU A 181 1.84 34.30 83.04
N ILE A 182 3.12 34.70 83.10
CA ILE A 182 4.00 34.58 84.28
C ILE A 182 4.14 35.90 85.08
N VAL A 183 3.43 36.97 84.70
CA VAL A 183 3.40 38.26 85.43
C VAL A 183 2.02 38.50 86.04
#